data_AF-A0A6N9Q353-F1
#
_entry.id   AF-A0A6N9Q353-F1
#
_cell.length_a   1.000
_cell.length_b   1.000
_cell.length_c   1.000
_cell.angle_alpha   90.00
_cell.angle_beta   90.00
_cell.angle_gamma   90.00
#
_symmetry.space_group_name_H-M   'P 1'
#
loop_
_entity.id
_entity.type
_entity.pdbx_description
1 polymer ?
#
loop_
_entity_poly.entity_id
_entity_poly.type
_entity_poly.pdbx_seq_one_letter_code
_entity_poly.pdbx_strand_id
1 'polypeptide(L)'
;MNSKIRKMALLEAVMYFIVCLLSALYIADHPPPPKFIFIILGLFITTFIVYKYCLCFVRKMILNERYLFYKTIIHGGIFGLILGLIFSLLPNGEPSKEGISSSWVDYLFLFIVTITVNMIIAISIYLFNWIILKIMNRKNTTP
;
A
#
# COMPACT_ATOMS: atom_id res chain seq x y z
N MET A 1 -1.82 5.33 -23.68
CA MET A 1 -2.57 4.94 -22.46
C MET A 1 -3.50 6.09 -22.09
N ASN A 2 -4.78 5.81 -21.84
CA ASN A 2 -5.83 6.83 -21.71
C ASN A 2 -5.50 7.83 -20.57
N SER A 3 -5.58 9.15 -20.81
CA SER A 3 -5.13 10.16 -19.82
C SER A 3 -5.95 10.11 -18.53
N LYS A 4 -7.22 9.68 -18.62
CA LYS A 4 -8.12 9.45 -17.48
C LYS A 4 -7.61 8.38 -16.52
N ILE A 5 -7.09 7.26 -17.03
CA ILE A 5 -6.55 6.16 -16.22
C ILE A 5 -5.29 6.61 -15.45
N ARG A 6 -4.44 7.41 -16.09
CA ARG A 6 -3.26 8.00 -15.43
C ARG A 6 -3.64 8.93 -14.28
N LYS A 7 -4.66 9.77 -14.46
CA LYS A 7 -5.15 10.68 -13.42
C LYS A 7 -5.78 9.91 -12.25
N MET A 8 -6.55 8.85 -12.52
CA MET A 8 -7.12 7.99 -11.48
C MET A 8 -6.05 7.28 -10.67
N ALA A 9 -5.08 6.63 -11.34
CA ALA A 9 -3.97 5.96 -10.65
C ALA A 9 -3.13 6.94 -9.83
N LEU A 10 -2.94 8.18 -10.31
CA LEU A 10 -2.24 9.22 -9.56
C LEU A 10 -3.02 9.60 -8.30
N LEU A 11 -4.33 9.81 -8.42
CA LEU A 11 -5.20 10.15 -7.29
C LEU A 11 -5.18 9.05 -6.22
N GLU A 12 -5.28 7.78 -6.62
CA GLU A 12 -5.21 6.64 -5.70
C GLU A 12 -3.86 6.58 -4.98
N ALA A 13 -2.76 6.78 -5.70
CA ALA A 13 -1.42 6.81 -5.11
C ALA A 13 -1.25 7.98 -4.13
N VAL A 14 -1.75 9.17 -4.47
CA VAL A 14 -1.71 10.34 -3.59
C VAL A 14 -2.56 10.12 -2.33
N MET A 15 -3.77 9.58 -2.46
CA MET A 15 -4.63 9.26 -1.33
C MET A 15 -3.99 8.21 -0.42
N TYR A 16 -3.39 7.17 -1.00
CA TYR A 16 -2.62 6.17 -0.26
C TYR A 16 -1.48 6.82 0.52
N PHE A 17 -0.66 7.64 -0.14
CA PHE A 17 0.45 8.33 0.50
C PHE A 17 -0.01 9.19 1.67
N ILE A 18 -1.06 10.00 1.48
CA ILE A 18 -1.60 10.88 2.53
C ILE A 18 -2.09 10.07 3.71
N VAL A 19 -2.89 9.02 3.49
CA VAL A 19 -3.43 8.18 4.58
C VAL A 19 -2.28 7.52 5.35
N CYS A 20 -1.33 6.90 4.65
CA CYS A 20 -0.22 6.24 5.32
C CYS A 20 0.73 7.24 6.03
N LEU A 21 0.93 8.43 5.46
CA LEU A 21 1.70 9.50 6.10
C LEU A 21 1.02 9.97 7.39
N LEU A 22 -0.30 10.22 7.36
CA LEU A 22 -1.07 10.62 8.54
C LEU A 22 -1.05 9.53 9.62
N SER A 23 -1.21 8.26 9.24
CA SER A 23 -1.09 7.15 10.19
C SER A 23 0.31 7.06 10.80
N ALA A 24 1.37 7.22 9.99
CA ALA A 24 2.74 7.22 10.48
C ALA A 24 3.01 8.41 11.43
N LEU A 25 2.50 9.60 11.11
CA LEU A 25 2.63 10.79 11.95
C LEU A 25 1.84 10.67 13.25
N TYR A 26 0.68 10.02 13.25
CA TYR A 26 -0.13 9.78 14.44
C TYR A 26 0.53 8.81 15.42
N ILE A 27 1.28 7.83 14.90
CA ILE A 27 1.97 6.82 15.72
C ILE A 27 3.34 7.33 16.19
N ALA A 28 3.97 8.24 15.44
CA ALA A 28 5.28 8.74 15.78
C ALA A 28 5.28 9.57 17.07
N ASP A 29 6.30 9.36 17.89
CA ASP A 29 6.59 10.25 19.02
C ASP A 29 6.68 11.71 18.55
N HIS A 30 6.23 12.64 19.38
CA HIS A 30 6.29 14.07 19.08
C HIS A 30 7.41 14.75 19.88
N PRO A 31 8.45 15.31 19.24
CA PRO A 31 8.69 15.41 17.79
C PRO A 31 9.21 14.10 17.15
N PRO A 32 8.91 13.87 15.86
CA PRO A 32 9.33 12.64 15.19
C PRO A 32 10.85 12.54 15.16
N PRO A 33 11.43 11.37 15.49
CA PRO A 33 12.88 11.20 15.51
C PRO A 33 13.47 11.40 14.10
N PRO A 34 14.73 11.82 13.97
CA PRO A 34 15.37 12.05 12.66
C PRO A 34 15.28 10.85 11.69
N LYS A 35 15.20 9.63 12.23
CA LYS A 35 15.07 8.38 11.47
C LYS A 35 13.68 8.20 10.83
N PHE A 36 12.70 9.02 11.20
CA PHE A 36 11.38 9.07 10.55
C PHE A 36 11.48 9.37 9.05
N ILE A 37 12.58 9.97 8.59
CA ILE A 37 12.84 10.17 7.16
C ILE A 37 12.90 8.85 6.37
N PHE A 38 13.33 7.74 6.99
CA PHE A 38 13.33 6.42 6.33
C PHE A 38 11.92 5.86 6.18
N ILE A 39 11.02 6.16 7.11
CA ILE A 39 9.60 5.84 6.99
C ILE A 39 8.99 6.63 5.83
N ILE A 40 9.28 7.93 5.75
CA ILE A 40 8.83 8.77 4.63
C ILE A 40 9.37 8.26 3.29
N LEU A 41 10.66 7.88 3.22
CA LEU A 41 11.25 7.32 2.00
C LEU A 41 10.59 5.98 1.62
N GLY A 42 10.33 5.13 2.61
CA GLY A 42 9.55 3.90 2.44
C GLY A 42 8.17 4.21 1.86
N LEU A 43 7.46 5.19 2.42
CA LEU A 43 6.15 5.64 1.92
C LEU A 43 6.19 6.14 0.48
N PHE A 44 7.26 6.83 0.07
CA PHE A 44 7.43 7.25 -1.33
C PHE A 44 7.61 6.05 -2.26
N ILE A 45 8.49 5.11 -1.89
CA ILE A 45 8.74 3.88 -2.66
C ILE A 45 7.45 3.08 -2.79
N THR A 46 6.71 2.95 -1.69
CA THR A 46 5.48 2.16 -1.66
C THR A 46 4.38 2.79 -2.50
N THR A 47 4.23 4.11 -2.41
CA THR A 47 3.32 4.89 -3.23
C THR A 47 3.63 4.79 -4.72
N PHE A 48 4.91 4.84 -5.09
CA PHE A 48 5.33 4.69 -6.47
C PHE A 48 4.99 3.29 -7.02
N ILE A 49 5.17 2.26 -6.19
CA ILE A 49 4.80 0.89 -6.52
C ILE A 49 3.28 0.78 -6.69
N VAL A 50 2.48 1.33 -5.78
CA VAL A 50 1.01 1.42 -5.91
C VAL A 50 0.61 2.08 -7.22
N TYR A 51 1.19 3.25 -7.54
CA TYR A 51 0.93 3.96 -8.80
C TYR A 51 1.20 3.08 -10.04
N LYS A 52 2.36 2.41 -10.07
CA LYS A 52 2.72 1.47 -11.15
C LYS A 52 1.76 0.29 -11.23
N TYR A 53 1.35 -0.26 -10.09
CA TYR A 53 0.41 -1.37 -10.04
C TYR A 53 -0.97 -0.95 -10.54
N CYS A 54 -1.55 0.16 -10.08
CA CYS A 54 -2.85 0.66 -10.55
C CYS A 54 -2.88 0.81 -12.07
N LEU A 55 -1.84 1.40 -12.67
CA LEU A 55 -1.72 1.54 -14.12
C LEU A 55 -1.70 0.20 -14.86
N CYS A 56 -0.96 -0.77 -14.34
CA CYS A 56 -0.84 -2.11 -14.93
C CYS A 56 -2.11 -2.94 -14.72
N PHE A 57 -2.78 -2.75 -13.59
CA PHE A 57 -4.01 -3.43 -13.19
C PHE A 57 -5.20 -3.02 -14.02
N VAL A 58 -5.44 -1.71 -14.21
CA VAL A 58 -6.54 -1.23 -15.05
C VAL A 58 -6.42 -1.78 -16.48
N ARG A 59 -5.20 -1.87 -17.02
CA ARG A 59 -4.95 -2.48 -18.34
C ARG A 59 -5.28 -3.98 -18.37
N LYS A 60 -4.98 -4.72 -17.30
CA LYS A 60 -5.17 -6.18 -17.25
C LYS A 60 -6.56 -6.60 -16.79
N MET A 61 -7.29 -5.78 -16.04
CA MET A 61 -8.68 -6.07 -15.64
C MET A 61 -9.60 -6.15 -16.84
N ILE A 62 -9.30 -5.40 -17.90
CA ILE A 62 -10.01 -5.50 -19.19
C ILE A 62 -9.88 -6.90 -19.80
N LEU A 63 -8.82 -7.65 -19.48
CA LEU A 63 -8.48 -8.92 -20.12
C LEU A 63 -8.84 -10.16 -19.27
N ASN A 64 -8.75 -10.10 -17.93
CA ASN A 64 -9.10 -11.25 -17.07
C ASN A 64 -9.30 -10.87 -15.59
N GLU A 65 -10.54 -10.87 -15.09
CA GLU A 65 -10.88 -10.35 -13.75
C GLU A 65 -10.42 -11.25 -12.58
N ARG A 66 -10.63 -12.57 -12.66
CA ARG A 66 -10.41 -13.49 -11.52
C ARG A 66 -8.94 -13.70 -11.16
N TYR A 67 -8.09 -13.90 -12.17
CA TYR A 67 -6.64 -14.09 -11.95
C TYR A 67 -6.00 -12.83 -11.34
N LEU A 68 -6.56 -11.65 -11.63
CA LEU A 68 -6.04 -10.39 -11.14
C LEU A 68 -6.23 -10.22 -9.64
N PHE A 69 -7.38 -10.62 -9.08
CA PHE A 69 -7.68 -10.48 -7.65
C PHE A 69 -6.64 -11.20 -6.77
N TYR A 70 -6.38 -12.49 -7.04
CA TYR A 70 -5.37 -13.25 -6.30
C TYR A 70 -3.97 -12.66 -6.47
N LYS A 71 -3.66 -12.18 -7.67
CA LYS A 71 -2.38 -11.53 -7.94
C LYS A 71 -2.24 -10.25 -7.12
N THR A 72 -3.28 -9.44 -6.98
CA THR A 72 -3.26 -8.23 -6.14
C THR A 72 -2.93 -8.56 -4.68
N ILE A 73 -3.60 -9.59 -4.15
CA ILE A 73 -3.43 -10.04 -2.77
C ILE A 73 -1.99 -10.50 -2.53
N ILE A 74 -1.46 -11.35 -3.43
CA ILE A 74 -0.09 -11.86 -3.33
C ILE A 74 0.92 -10.72 -3.39
N HIS A 75 0.74 -9.75 -4.29
CA HIS A 75 1.66 -8.61 -4.39
C HIS A 75 1.60 -7.69 -3.16
N GLY A 76 0.40 -7.43 -2.62
CA GLY A 76 0.24 -6.71 -1.36
C GLY A 76 0.94 -7.42 -0.20
N GLY A 77 0.84 -8.75 -0.13
CA GLY A 77 1.52 -9.56 0.88
C GLY A 77 3.05 -9.54 0.75
N ILE A 78 3.58 -9.78 -0.45
CA ILE A 78 5.04 -9.72 -0.74
C ILE A 78 5.60 -8.34 -0.38
N PHE A 79 4.84 -7.30 -0.70
CA PHE A 79 5.26 -5.94 -0.39
C PHE A 79 5.25 -5.63 1.11
N GLY A 80 4.20 -6.07 1.82
CA GLY A 80 4.17 -5.98 3.28
C GLY A 80 5.34 -6.76 3.92
N LEU A 81 5.72 -7.91 3.36
CA LEU A 81 6.90 -8.66 3.77
C LEU A 81 8.19 -7.85 3.55
N ILE A 82 8.39 -7.26 2.36
CA ILE A 82 9.59 -6.46 2.08
C ILE A 82 9.70 -5.27 3.04
N LEU A 83 8.59 -4.58 3.27
CA LEU A 83 8.54 -3.46 4.23
C LEU A 83 8.87 -3.90 5.65
N GLY A 84 8.23 -4.97 6.14
CA GLY A 84 8.53 -5.53 7.45
C GLY A 84 10.00 -5.91 7.60
N LEU A 85 10.59 -6.46 6.54
CA LEU A 85 12.00 -6.88 6.51
C LEU A 85 12.96 -5.69 6.52
N ILE A 86 12.63 -4.62 5.80
CA ILE A 86 13.38 -3.35 5.86
C ILE A 86 13.31 -2.77 7.28
N PHE A 87 12.12 -2.75 7.89
CA PHE A 87 11.95 -2.24 9.26
C PHE A 87 12.68 -3.10 10.29
N SER A 88 12.73 -4.42 10.12
CA SER A 88 13.47 -5.32 11.03
C SER A 88 15.00 -5.22 10.88
N LEU A 89 15.50 -4.88 9.69
CA LEU A 89 16.94 -4.75 9.42
C LEU A 89 17.51 -3.38 9.82
N LEU A 90 16.67 -2.36 9.99
CA LEU A 90 17.11 -1.05 10.46
C LEU A 90 17.35 -1.15 11.97
N PRO A 91 18.61 -1.00 12.45
CA PRO A 91 19.01 -1.34 13.82
C PRO A 91 18.43 -0.45 14.93
N ASN A 92 17.41 0.38 14.63
CA ASN A 92 16.76 1.27 15.58
C ASN A 92 15.26 1.52 15.22
N GLY A 93 14.61 0.55 14.57
CA GLY A 93 13.16 0.55 14.31
C GLY A 93 12.34 0.05 15.50
N GLU A 94 12.84 0.21 16.73
CA GLU A 94 12.10 -0.20 17.92
C GLU A 94 10.83 0.67 18.03
N PRO A 95 9.64 0.07 18.10
CA PRO A 95 8.45 0.77 18.55
C PRO A 95 8.73 1.15 20.01
N SER A 96 9.13 2.41 20.21
CA SER A 96 9.35 3.10 21.48
C SER A 96 8.96 2.28 22.72
N LYS A 97 9.95 1.66 23.37
CA LYS A 97 10.18 1.76 24.81
C LYS A 97 11.39 0.93 25.22
N GLU A 98 12.35 1.65 25.80
CA GLU A 98 13.28 1.13 26.80
C GLU A 98 12.57 0.07 27.66
N GLY A 99 12.94 -1.20 27.48
CA GLY A 99 12.52 -2.29 28.38
C GLY A 99 11.52 -3.32 27.84
N ILE A 100 11.11 -3.30 26.57
CA ILE A 100 10.37 -4.43 25.98
C ILE A 100 11.35 -5.27 25.17
N SER A 101 11.48 -6.51 25.61
CA SER A 101 12.38 -7.52 25.11
C SER A 101 12.47 -7.53 23.58
N SER A 102 13.69 -7.75 23.10
CA SER A 102 14.04 -8.21 21.76
C SER A 102 13.39 -9.57 21.45
N SER A 103 12.07 -9.64 21.49
CA SER A 103 11.29 -10.85 21.30
C SER A 103 10.93 -10.93 19.83
N TRP A 104 11.27 -12.06 19.20
CA TRP A 104 10.87 -12.37 17.83
C TRP A 104 9.35 -12.25 17.60
N VAL A 105 8.56 -12.31 18.68
CA VAL A 105 7.10 -12.21 18.67
C VAL A 105 6.62 -10.81 18.30
N ASP A 106 7.28 -9.75 18.78
CA ASP A 106 6.88 -8.36 18.47
C ASP A 106 7.16 -8.02 17.00
N TYR A 107 8.29 -8.49 16.48
CA TYR A 107 8.59 -8.40 15.05
C TYR A 107 7.60 -9.23 14.23
N LEU A 108 7.30 -10.47 14.62
CA LEU A 108 6.31 -11.30 13.94
C LEU A 108 4.93 -10.61 13.90
N PHE A 109 4.51 -10.00 15.00
CA PHE A 109 3.28 -9.24 15.07
C PHE A 109 3.31 -8.04 14.12
N LEU A 110 4.40 -7.26 14.12
CA LEU A 110 4.61 -6.14 13.19
C LEU A 110 4.54 -6.60 11.73
N PHE A 111 5.17 -7.74 11.41
CA PHE A 111 5.14 -8.34 10.07
C PHE A 111 3.72 -8.73 9.66
N ILE A 112 2.98 -9.43 10.53
CA ILE A 112 1.60 -9.85 10.25
C ILE A 112 0.72 -8.63 10.02
N VAL A 113 0.78 -7.63 10.91
CA VAL A 113 0.01 -6.39 10.76
C VAL A 113 0.35 -5.68 9.45
N THR A 114 1.64 -5.56 9.12
CA THR A 114 2.09 -4.90 7.89
C THR A 114 1.62 -5.64 6.64
N ILE A 115 1.69 -6.98 6.62
CA ILE A 115 1.19 -7.83 5.53
C ILE A 115 -0.32 -7.66 5.39
N THR A 116 -1.07 -7.83 6.48
CA THR A 116 -2.53 -7.76 6.48
C THR A 116 -3.01 -6.38 6.01
N VAL A 117 -2.45 -5.30 6.55
CA VAL A 117 -2.80 -3.93 6.14
C VAL A 117 -2.53 -3.72 4.65
N ASN A 118 -1.37 -4.13 4.15
CA ASN A 118 -1.06 -3.99 2.72
C ASN A 118 -1.95 -4.86 1.83
N MET A 119 -2.34 -6.07 2.26
CA MET A 119 -3.31 -6.90 1.54
C MET A 119 -4.69 -6.22 1.47
N ILE A 120 -5.17 -5.66 2.58
CA ILE A 120 -6.43 -4.92 2.63
C ILE A 120 -6.38 -3.73 1.67
N ILE A 121 -5.31 -2.95 1.71
CA ILE A 121 -5.16 -1.80 0.82
C ILE A 121 -5.14 -2.22 -0.65
N ALA A 122 -4.41 -3.30 -0.96
CA ALA A 122 -4.37 -3.84 -2.31
C ALA A 122 -5.77 -4.29 -2.79
N ILE A 123 -6.56 -4.93 -1.91
CA ILE A 123 -7.96 -5.29 -2.17
C ILE A 123 -8.83 -4.04 -2.37
N SER A 124 -8.69 -3.01 -1.55
CA SER A 124 -9.43 -1.75 -1.69
C SER A 124 -9.16 -1.07 -3.03
N ILE A 125 -7.89 -1.01 -3.45
CA ILE A 125 -7.48 -0.48 -4.75
C ILE A 125 -8.10 -1.30 -5.89
N TYR A 126 -8.09 -2.64 -5.78
CA TYR A 126 -8.72 -3.50 -6.76
C TYR A 126 -10.23 -3.24 -6.87
N LEU A 127 -10.94 -3.23 -5.73
CA LEU A 127 -12.38 -3.00 -5.69
C LEU A 127 -12.76 -1.63 -6.24
N PHE A 128 -12.02 -0.58 -5.88
CA PHE A 128 -12.26 0.77 -6.36
C PHE A 128 -12.08 0.88 -7.88
N ASN A 129 -10.97 0.33 -8.40
CA ASN A 129 -10.75 0.30 -9.84
C ASN A 129 -11.81 -0.55 -10.58
N TRP A 130 -12.27 -1.66 -9.99
CA TRP A 130 -13.34 -2.50 -10.56
C TRP A 130 -14.68 -1.75 -10.61
N ILE A 131 -15.05 -1.07 -9.53
CA ILE A 131 -16.27 -0.24 -9.46
C ILE A 131 -16.22 0.87 -10.53
N ILE A 132 -15.09 1.58 -10.65
CA ILE A 132 -14.93 2.64 -11.64
C ILE A 132 -15.08 2.09 -13.06
N LEU A 133 -14.43 0.98 -13.38
CA LEU A 133 -14.55 0.34 -14.70
C LEU A 133 -15.99 -0.05 -15.00
N LYS A 134 -16.71 -0.59 -14.01
CA LYS A 134 -18.12 -0.97 -14.14
C LYS A 134 -19.03 0.24 -14.39
N ILE A 135 -18.78 1.37 -13.70
CA ILE A 135 -19.52 2.62 -13.91
C ILE A 135 -19.21 3.21 -15.30
N MET A 136 -17.95 3.19 -15.72
CA MET A 136 -17.54 3.68 -17.04
C MET A 136 -18.17 2.85 -18.17
N ASN A 137 -18.20 1.52 -18.05
CA ASN A 137 -18.84 0.66 -19.04
C ASN A 137 -20.36 0.89 -19.12
N ARG A 138 -21.05 1.09 -17.98
CA ARG A 138 -22.49 1.39 -17.97
C ARG A 138 -22.84 2.69 -18.70
N LYS A 139 -21.99 3.73 -18.58
CA LYS A 139 -22.21 5.02 -19.27
C LYS A 139 -22.00 4.95 -20.79
N ASN A 140 -21.24 3.97 -21.28
CA ASN A 140 -21.03 3.77 -22.72
C ASN A 140 -22.11 2.88 -23.36
N THR A 141 -23.00 2.28 -22.57
CA THR A 141 -24.09 1.41 -23.04
C THR A 141 -25.48 2.06 -22.99
N THR A 142 -25.59 3.29 -22.51
CA THR A 142 -26.81 4.10 -22.63
C THR A 142 -26.76 4.86 -23.96
N PRO A 143 -27.70 4.61 -24.89
CA PRO A 143 -27.76 5.26 -26.19
C PRO A 143 -28.02 6.78 -26.08
#